data_AF-A0A1R0GQG9-F1
#
_entry.id   AF-A0A1R0GQG9-F1
#
_cell.length_a   1.000
_cell.length_b   1.000
_cell.length_c   1.000
_cell.angle_alpha   90.00
_cell.angle_beta   90.00
_cell.angle_gamma   90.00
#
_symmetry.space_group_name_H-M   'P 1'
#
loop_
_entity.id
_entity.type
_entity.pdbx_description
1 polymer ?
#
loop_
_entity_poly.entity_id
_entity_poly.type
_entity_poly.pdbx_seq_one_letter_code
_entity_poly.pdbx_strand_id
1 'polypeptide(L)'
;MDSKFHDTSFTDFQNLLNSNFGDLDFYNLYSQNLVPEDIYKKVLSIVSFRDAQNQSSKVSGLFEPAKTLKKSFSSLKPKYHVVIVPGIFTSGLENWHTEGCMNSFFRRRIWGSTSMFNAILANKQCWMKNMLLDEESGLDPPGTRVRATIGLEAVEYFMTGYWVWAKIIDNLSEIGYDNQNMHVASYDWRLAFSDLETRDSYFTNLKIQIESFKRVKKEKTVLVSHSM
;
A
#
# COMPACT_ATOMS: atom_id res chain seq x y z
N MET A 1 -23.10 19.58 11.28
CA MET A 1 -23.33 20.06 9.91
C MET A 1 -22.95 18.92 9.00
N ASP A 2 -23.96 18.22 8.46
CA ASP A 2 -23.75 17.11 7.54
C ASP A 2 -23.22 17.67 6.22
N SER A 3 -21.92 17.46 5.95
CA SER A 3 -21.37 17.68 4.62
C SER A 3 -22.05 16.67 3.69
N LYS A 4 -23.04 17.13 2.93
CA LYS A 4 -23.70 16.29 1.93
C LYS A 4 -22.65 15.79 0.95
N PHE A 5 -22.51 14.47 0.92
CA PHE A 5 -21.69 13.75 -0.03
C PHE A 5 -22.06 14.14 -1.47
N HIS A 6 -21.08 14.56 -2.26
CA HIS A 6 -21.27 14.84 -3.68
C HIS A 6 -20.83 13.60 -4.49
N ASP A 7 -21.78 12.95 -5.18
CA ASP A 7 -21.57 11.75 -6.01
C ASP A 7 -20.50 11.93 -7.12
N THR A 8 -20.18 13.18 -7.47
CA THR A 8 -19.14 13.53 -8.45
C THR A 8 -17.73 13.14 -7.97
N SER A 9 -17.38 13.43 -6.71
CA SER A 9 -16.05 13.10 -6.13
C SER A 9 -15.75 11.61 -6.21
N PHE A 10 -16.78 10.78 -6.03
CA PHE A 10 -16.61 9.35 -6.13
C PHE A 10 -16.35 8.87 -7.54
N THR A 11 -17.09 9.41 -8.51
CA THR A 11 -16.93 9.07 -9.93
C THR A 11 -15.50 9.41 -10.39
N ASP A 12 -14.95 10.53 -9.93
CA ASP A 12 -13.58 10.94 -10.23
C ASP A 12 -12.53 9.99 -9.61
N PHE A 13 -12.74 9.58 -8.35
CA PHE A 13 -11.90 8.57 -7.72
C PHE A 13 -11.94 7.23 -8.48
N GLN A 14 -13.11 6.81 -8.95
CA GLN A 14 -13.24 5.59 -9.74
C GLN A 14 -12.49 5.67 -11.07
N ASN A 15 -12.61 6.79 -11.76
CA ASN A 15 -11.89 7.03 -13.02
C ASN A 15 -10.36 6.98 -12.78
N LEU A 16 -9.91 7.52 -11.65
CA LEU A 16 -8.51 7.47 -11.24
C LEU A 16 -8.04 6.05 -10.89
N LEU A 17 -8.89 5.21 -10.30
CA LEU A 17 -8.55 3.80 -10.05
C LEU A 17 -8.52 2.97 -11.33
N ASN A 18 -9.55 3.09 -12.18
CA ASN A 18 -9.65 2.31 -13.41
C ASN A 18 -8.51 2.63 -14.39
N SER A 19 -8.08 3.90 -14.45
CA SER A 19 -6.94 4.31 -15.29
C SER A 19 -5.60 3.77 -14.79
N ASN A 20 -5.41 3.59 -13.49
CA ASN A 20 -4.13 3.16 -12.91
C ASN A 20 -3.98 1.63 -12.78
N PHE A 21 -5.08 0.88 -12.68
CA PHE A 21 -5.05 -0.57 -12.42
C PHE A 21 -5.48 -1.47 -13.59
N GLY A 22 -5.88 -0.92 -14.74
CA GLY A 22 -6.31 -1.70 -15.92
C GLY A 22 -7.57 -2.55 -15.66
N ASP A 23 -7.84 -3.59 -16.47
CA ASP A 23 -9.01 -4.50 -16.44
C ASP A 23 -9.21 -5.31 -15.12
N LEU A 24 -8.66 -4.87 -13.99
CA LEU A 24 -9.24 -5.17 -12.69
C LEU A 24 -10.60 -4.48 -12.63
N ASP A 25 -11.62 -5.21 -13.06
CA ASP A 25 -12.99 -4.75 -13.23
C ASP A 25 -13.68 -4.51 -11.87
N PHE A 26 -13.15 -3.54 -11.12
CA PHE A 26 -13.75 -3.03 -9.89
C PHE A 26 -15.16 -2.49 -10.17
N TYR A 27 -15.44 -2.04 -11.41
CA TYR A 27 -16.77 -1.65 -11.86
C TYR A 27 -17.78 -2.82 -11.80
N ASN A 28 -17.38 -4.05 -12.16
CA ASN A 28 -18.22 -5.23 -11.96
C ASN A 28 -18.41 -5.63 -10.49
N LEU A 29 -17.48 -5.28 -9.58
CA LEU A 29 -17.69 -5.36 -8.13
C LEU A 29 -18.58 -4.23 -7.58
N TYR A 30 -18.74 -3.15 -8.34
CA TYR A 30 -19.23 -1.86 -7.87
C TYR A 30 -20.62 -1.48 -8.39
N SER A 31 -20.95 -1.80 -9.64
CA SER A 31 -22.07 -1.19 -10.39
C SER A 31 -23.44 -1.79 -10.07
N GLN A 32 -23.51 -2.84 -9.25
CA GLN A 32 -24.78 -3.45 -8.86
C GLN A 32 -25.02 -3.15 -7.38
N ASN A 33 -25.88 -2.17 -7.10
CA ASN A 33 -26.44 -1.87 -5.77
C ASN A 33 -27.34 -3.00 -5.21
N LEU A 34 -26.99 -4.25 -5.51
CA LEU A 34 -27.53 -5.49 -5.00
C LEU A 34 -26.32 -6.40 -4.90
N VAL A 35 -25.91 -6.82 -3.70
CA VAL A 35 -24.85 -7.82 -3.52
C VAL A 35 -25.42 -9.15 -4.03
N PRO A 36 -25.06 -9.65 -5.23
CA PRO A 36 -25.49 -10.96 -5.66
C PRO A 36 -24.62 -11.98 -4.91
N GLU A 37 -25.21 -13.10 -4.50
CA GLU A 37 -24.53 -14.23 -3.82
C GLU A 37 -23.21 -14.65 -4.48
N ASP A 38 -23.08 -14.42 -5.80
CA ASP A 38 -21.89 -14.75 -6.58
C ASP A 38 -20.69 -13.84 -6.28
N ILE A 39 -20.91 -12.58 -5.91
CA ILE A 39 -19.84 -11.66 -5.48
C ILE A 39 -19.43 -11.97 -4.04
N TYR A 40 -20.39 -12.31 -3.18
CA TYR A 40 -20.09 -12.80 -1.83
C TYR A 40 -19.24 -14.07 -1.91
N LYS A 41 -19.58 -15.01 -2.81
CA LYS A 41 -18.77 -16.22 -3.07
C LYS A 41 -17.40 -15.93 -3.70
N LYS A 42 -17.25 -14.89 -4.54
CA LYS A 42 -15.95 -14.50 -5.11
C LYS A 42 -15.06 -13.76 -4.10
N VAL A 43 -15.63 -12.88 -3.28
CA VAL A 43 -14.89 -12.22 -2.20
C VAL A 43 -14.56 -13.24 -1.11
N LEU A 44 -15.52 -14.09 -0.72
CA LEU A 44 -15.25 -15.21 0.16
C LEU A 44 -14.29 -16.21 -0.44
N SER A 45 -14.26 -16.45 -1.76
CA SER A 45 -13.22 -17.29 -2.35
C SER A 45 -11.86 -16.61 -2.19
N ILE A 46 -11.71 -15.31 -2.48
CA ILE A 46 -10.47 -14.55 -2.25
C ILE A 46 -10.07 -14.54 -0.75
N VAL A 47 -11.03 -14.48 0.17
CA VAL A 47 -10.80 -14.48 1.61
C VAL A 47 -10.53 -15.89 2.14
N SER A 48 -11.22 -16.92 1.65
CA SER A 48 -10.98 -18.35 1.98
C SER A 48 -9.75 -18.92 1.26
N PHE A 49 -9.27 -18.26 0.19
CA PHE A 49 -7.93 -18.47 -0.36
C PHE A 49 -6.83 -18.15 0.67
N ARG A 50 -7.13 -17.45 1.79
CA ARG A 50 -6.22 -17.35 2.94
C ARG A 50 -5.95 -18.71 3.60
N ASP A 51 -6.88 -19.66 3.57
CA ASP A 51 -6.66 -21.00 4.12
C ASP A 51 -5.97 -21.96 3.12
N ALA A 52 -5.95 -21.60 1.83
CA ALA A 52 -5.38 -22.45 0.77
C ALA A 52 -3.98 -22.01 0.26
N GLN A 53 -3.47 -20.83 0.64
CA GLN A 53 -2.16 -20.33 0.16
C GLN A 53 -1.02 -20.41 1.19
N ASN A 54 -0.83 -21.61 1.75
CA ASN A 54 0.52 -22.07 2.06
C ASN A 54 1.27 -22.59 0.80
N GLN A 55 0.66 -22.56 -0.38
CA GLN A 55 1.23 -23.11 -1.62
C GLN A 55 0.79 -22.37 -2.91
N SER A 56 1.11 -21.09 -3.08
CA SER A 56 1.32 -20.60 -4.45
C SER A 56 2.75 -20.93 -4.85
N SER A 57 2.93 -22.04 -5.58
CA SER A 57 4.19 -22.43 -6.18
C SER A 57 4.71 -21.29 -7.07
N LYS A 58 5.73 -20.58 -6.58
CA LYS A 58 6.48 -19.57 -7.33
C LYS A 58 6.92 -20.22 -8.64
N VAL A 59 6.46 -19.73 -9.80
CA VAL A 59 6.90 -20.24 -11.11
C VAL A 59 8.41 -20.06 -11.18
N SER A 60 9.15 -21.18 -11.12
CA SER A 60 10.60 -21.19 -11.01
C SER A 60 11.24 -20.49 -12.21
N GLY A 61 12.14 -19.53 -11.95
CA GLY A 61 12.94 -18.84 -12.98
C GLY A 61 12.39 -17.50 -13.49
N LEU A 62 11.11 -17.17 -13.30
CA LEU A 62 10.57 -15.87 -13.74
C LEU A 62 10.76 -14.80 -12.64
N PHE A 63 11.37 -13.67 -12.99
CA PHE A 63 11.73 -12.59 -12.06
C PHE A 63 12.66 -13.01 -10.92
N GLU A 64 13.61 -13.91 -11.17
CA GLU A 64 14.62 -14.34 -10.17
C GLU A 64 16.08 -14.02 -10.58
N PRO A 65 16.40 -12.80 -11.09
CA PRO A 65 17.77 -12.47 -11.48
C PRO A 65 18.78 -12.64 -10.34
N ALA A 66 18.40 -12.42 -9.09
CA ALA A 66 19.29 -12.60 -7.93
C ALA A 66 19.81 -14.03 -7.78
N LYS A 67 18.95 -15.04 -8.01
CA LYS A 67 19.34 -16.46 -7.95
C LYS A 67 20.32 -16.82 -9.07
N THR A 68 20.11 -16.27 -10.26
CA THR A 68 21.03 -16.45 -11.39
C THR A 68 22.37 -15.80 -11.08
N LEU A 69 22.36 -14.57 -10.59
CA LEU A 69 23.58 -13.83 -10.22
C LEU A 69 24.37 -14.52 -9.11
N LYS A 70 23.71 -15.10 -8.10
CA LYS A 70 24.37 -15.90 -7.06
C LYS A 70 25.15 -17.10 -7.59
N LYS A 71 24.68 -17.73 -8.68
CA LYS A 71 25.40 -18.85 -9.31
C LYS A 71 26.67 -18.36 -10.02
N SER A 72 26.62 -17.18 -10.63
CA SER A 72 27.74 -16.59 -11.36
C SER A 72 28.75 -15.88 -10.46
N PHE A 73 28.30 -15.34 -9.32
CA PHE A 73 29.11 -14.57 -8.39
C PHE A 73 29.04 -15.17 -6.99
N SER A 74 30.13 -15.80 -6.57
CA SER A 74 30.24 -16.52 -5.29
C SER A 74 30.19 -15.62 -4.04
N SER A 75 30.16 -14.29 -4.17
CA SER A 75 30.26 -13.35 -3.05
C SER A 75 29.36 -12.09 -3.15
N LEU A 76 28.16 -12.22 -3.70
CA LEU A 76 27.17 -11.12 -3.64
C LEU A 76 26.80 -10.82 -2.17
N LYS A 77 26.98 -9.57 -1.77
CA LYS A 77 26.64 -9.06 -0.43
C LYS A 77 26.04 -7.66 -0.52
N PRO A 78 25.14 -7.26 0.40
CA PRO A 78 24.58 -5.91 0.43
C PRO A 78 25.66 -4.86 0.71
N LYS A 79 25.98 -4.00 -0.26
CA LYS A 79 26.96 -2.92 -0.09
C LYS A 79 26.34 -1.63 0.43
N TYR A 80 25.28 -1.15 -0.19
CA TYR A 80 24.61 0.08 0.22
C TYR A 80 23.35 -0.25 1.03
N HIS A 81 22.84 0.71 1.79
CA HIS A 81 21.46 0.63 2.27
C HIS A 81 20.52 1.00 1.12
N VAL A 82 19.32 0.43 1.11
CA VAL A 82 18.30 0.74 0.09
C VAL A 82 17.10 1.41 0.75
N VAL A 83 16.65 2.53 0.19
CA VAL A 83 15.39 3.16 0.53
C VAL A 83 14.47 3.08 -0.67
N ILE A 84 13.30 2.48 -0.49
CA ILE A 84 12.25 2.36 -1.50
C ILE A 84 11.23 3.47 -1.25
N VAL A 85 11.00 4.31 -2.26
CA VAL A 85 9.95 5.33 -2.26
C VAL A 85 8.86 4.86 -3.24
N PRO A 86 7.70 4.37 -2.73
CA PRO A 86 6.62 3.89 -3.58
C PRO A 86 5.98 5.01 -4.39
N GLY A 87 5.22 4.65 -5.43
CA GLY A 87 4.43 5.60 -6.20
C GLY A 87 3.02 5.78 -5.63
N ILE A 88 2.23 6.60 -6.32
CA ILE A 88 0.81 6.82 -6.01
C ILE A 88 0.05 5.48 -5.92
N PHE A 89 -0.89 5.39 -4.98
CA PHE A 89 -1.73 4.20 -4.68
C PHE A 89 -1.01 2.94 -4.19
N THR A 90 0.33 2.91 -4.19
CA THR A 90 1.07 1.66 -4.05
C THR A 90 1.54 1.34 -2.63
N SER A 91 1.37 2.27 -1.69
CA SER A 91 1.49 2.03 -0.25
C SER A 91 0.12 1.80 0.39
N GLY A 92 0.06 0.84 1.31
CA GLY A 92 -1.11 0.60 2.15
C GLY A 92 -1.46 1.79 3.03
N LEU A 93 -2.76 1.97 3.31
CA LEU A 93 -3.28 2.95 4.27
C LEU A 93 -4.10 2.24 5.35
N GLU A 94 -3.96 2.68 6.59
CA GLU A 94 -4.57 2.11 7.78
C GLU A 94 -5.48 3.11 8.48
N ASN A 95 -6.59 2.61 9.02
CA ASN A 95 -7.42 3.41 9.92
C ASN A 95 -6.80 3.47 11.32
N TRP A 96 -6.63 4.68 11.83
CA TRP A 96 -6.11 5.01 13.16
C TRP A 96 -7.12 5.79 14.02
N HIS A 97 -8.37 5.88 13.57
CA HIS A 97 -9.45 6.46 14.36
C HIS A 97 -10.22 5.37 15.12
N THR A 98 -10.46 5.60 16.41
CA THR A 98 -11.10 4.64 17.33
C THR A 98 -12.62 4.81 17.40
N GLU A 99 -13.15 5.89 16.85
CA GLU A 99 -14.56 6.24 16.91
C GLU A 99 -15.19 6.24 15.50
N GLY A 100 -16.50 6.47 15.44
CA GLY A 100 -17.23 6.53 14.19
C GLY A 100 -17.44 5.16 13.52
N CYS A 101 -17.89 5.20 12.27
CA CYS A 101 -18.38 4.04 11.55
C CYS A 101 -17.27 3.07 11.06
N MET A 102 -15.99 3.48 11.13
CA MET A 102 -14.82 2.63 10.78
C MET A 102 -14.12 2.03 12.01
N ASN A 103 -14.66 2.19 13.22
CA ASN A 103 -14.00 1.73 14.45
C ASN A 103 -13.64 0.23 14.46
N SER A 104 -14.47 -0.62 13.85
CA SER A 104 -14.24 -2.06 13.69
C SER A 104 -13.03 -2.40 12.81
N PHE A 105 -12.53 -1.41 12.08
CA PHE A 105 -11.32 -1.47 11.25
C PHE A 105 -10.14 -0.71 11.86
N PHE A 106 -10.18 -0.35 13.14
CA PHE A 106 -9.05 0.27 13.83
C PHE A 106 -7.78 -0.59 13.69
N ARG A 107 -6.67 0.04 13.29
CA ARG A 107 -5.38 -0.57 12.95
C ARG A 107 -5.44 -1.64 11.86
N ARG A 108 -6.47 -1.61 11.01
CA ARG A 108 -6.55 -2.45 9.83
C ARG A 108 -6.28 -1.62 8.59
N ARG A 109 -5.66 -2.25 7.59
CA ARG A 109 -5.45 -1.65 6.28
C ARG A 109 -6.79 -1.48 5.58
N ILE A 110 -7.14 -0.25 5.30
CA ILE A 110 -8.35 0.14 4.56
C ILE A 110 -8.04 0.44 3.09
N TRP A 111 -6.76 0.38 2.70
CA TRP A 111 -6.28 0.43 1.33
C TRP A 111 -5.15 -0.61 1.12
N GLY A 112 -5.11 -1.25 -0.05
CA GLY A 112 -4.03 -2.19 -0.39
C GLY A 112 -4.01 -3.48 0.44
N SER A 113 -5.18 -4.01 0.77
CA SER A 113 -5.30 -5.30 1.47
C SER A 113 -6.69 -5.90 1.32
N THR A 114 -6.87 -7.18 1.70
CA THR A 114 -8.20 -7.80 1.70
C THR A 114 -9.17 -7.19 2.71
N SER A 115 -8.69 -6.55 3.79
CA SER A 115 -9.57 -5.86 4.75
C SER A 115 -10.23 -4.61 4.16
N MET A 116 -9.68 -4.04 3.08
CA MET A 116 -10.34 -2.98 2.31
C MET A 116 -11.70 -3.45 1.77
N PHE A 117 -11.77 -4.64 1.18
CA PHE A 117 -13.04 -5.17 0.66
C PHE A 117 -14.08 -5.37 1.76
N ASN A 118 -13.65 -5.89 2.91
CA ASN A 118 -14.54 -6.04 4.07
C ASN A 118 -15.05 -4.67 4.56
N ALA A 119 -14.21 -3.63 4.54
CA ALA A 119 -14.61 -2.27 4.91
C ALA A 119 -15.63 -1.68 3.92
N ILE A 120 -15.38 -1.84 2.61
CA ILE A 120 -16.29 -1.36 1.56
C ILE A 120 -17.63 -2.07 1.63
N LEU A 121 -17.64 -3.40 1.81
CA LEU A 121 -18.86 -4.19 1.91
C LEU A 121 -19.65 -3.90 3.19
N ALA A 122 -18.96 -3.67 4.30
CA ALA A 122 -19.62 -3.34 5.57
C ALA A 122 -20.33 -1.99 5.50
N ASN A 123 -19.65 -0.95 5.00
CA ASN A 123 -20.24 0.36 4.83
C ASN A 123 -19.41 1.21 3.83
N LYS A 124 -19.83 1.18 2.57
CA LYS A 124 -19.17 1.90 1.47
C LYS A 124 -19.05 3.40 1.76
N GLN A 125 -20.15 4.05 2.17
CA GLN A 125 -20.18 5.50 2.42
C GLN A 125 -19.24 5.88 3.57
N CYS A 126 -19.14 5.03 4.58
CA CYS A 126 -18.23 5.22 5.68
C CYS A 126 -16.75 5.08 5.27
N TRP A 127 -16.40 4.02 4.55
CA TRP A 127 -15.05 3.82 4.03
C TRP A 127 -14.62 5.02 3.18
N MET A 128 -15.50 5.43 2.28
CA MET A 128 -15.33 6.60 1.44
C MET A 128 -15.05 7.87 2.23
N LYS A 129 -15.89 8.18 3.23
CA LYS A 129 -15.71 9.36 4.08
C LYS A 129 -14.35 9.40 4.77
N ASN A 130 -13.79 8.24 5.12
CA ASN A 130 -12.47 8.15 5.75
C ASN A 130 -11.32 8.23 4.74
N MET A 131 -11.56 7.82 3.49
CA MET A 131 -10.56 7.84 2.43
C MET A 131 -10.45 9.19 1.72
N LEU A 132 -11.50 9.99 1.71
CA LEU A 132 -11.49 11.35 1.16
C LEU A 132 -10.71 12.31 2.09
N LEU A 133 -10.09 13.31 1.47
CA LEU A 133 -9.51 14.45 2.18
C LEU A 133 -10.54 15.56 2.31
N ASP A 134 -10.33 16.43 3.29
CA ASP A 134 -11.08 17.66 3.45
C ASP A 134 -10.71 18.65 2.33
N GLU A 135 -11.72 19.18 1.64
CA GLU A 135 -11.53 19.98 0.42
C GLU A 135 -10.86 21.34 0.69
N GLU A 136 -11.05 21.91 1.89
CA GLU A 136 -10.48 23.20 2.25
C GLU A 136 -9.05 23.07 2.79
N SER A 137 -8.82 22.12 3.70
CA SER A 137 -7.52 21.95 4.36
C SER A 137 -6.57 21.01 3.62
N GLY A 138 -7.07 20.12 2.76
CA GLY A 138 -6.27 19.07 2.13
C GLY A 138 -5.82 17.95 3.08
N LEU A 139 -6.34 17.92 4.33
CA LEU A 139 -5.96 16.96 5.37
C LEU A 139 -7.09 15.94 5.64
N ASP A 140 -6.87 15.08 6.65
CA ASP A 140 -7.90 14.14 7.09
C ASP A 140 -9.15 14.90 7.59
N PRO A 141 -10.37 14.55 7.14
CA PRO A 141 -11.61 15.14 7.65
C PRO A 141 -11.77 14.96 9.17
N PRO A 142 -12.52 15.85 9.85
CA PRO A 142 -12.80 15.71 11.28
C PRO A 142 -13.40 14.34 11.63
N GLY A 143 -12.87 13.70 12.68
CA GLY A 143 -13.31 12.36 13.09
C GLY A 143 -12.82 11.24 12.18
N THR A 144 -11.74 11.47 11.43
CA THR A 144 -11.03 10.44 10.66
C THR A 144 -9.55 10.54 10.94
N ARG A 145 -8.83 9.42 10.79
CA ARG A 145 -7.38 9.39 10.94
C ARG A 145 -6.83 8.24 10.13
N VAL A 146 -6.26 8.54 8.97
CA VAL A 146 -5.71 7.51 8.08
C VAL A 146 -4.21 7.71 7.96
N ARG A 147 -3.43 6.64 8.09
CA ARG A 147 -1.95 6.71 8.05
C ARG A 147 -1.39 5.69 7.09
N ALA A 148 -0.24 6.00 6.51
CA ALA A 148 0.51 5.04 5.71
C ALA A 148 0.92 3.83 6.58
N THR A 149 0.72 2.62 6.05
CA THR A 149 1.30 1.40 6.62
C THR A 149 2.82 1.49 6.59
N ILE A 150 3.48 1.00 7.64
CA ILE A 150 4.94 1.00 7.76
C ILE A 150 5.51 -0.39 7.44
N GLY A 151 6.73 -0.44 6.90
CA GLY A 151 7.49 -1.68 6.67
C GLY A 151 7.38 -2.20 5.23
N LEU A 152 8.10 -3.29 4.94
CA LEU A 152 8.16 -3.87 3.59
C LEU A 152 6.78 -4.31 3.09
N GLU A 153 5.98 -4.90 3.97
CA GLU A 153 4.63 -5.37 3.69
C GLU A 153 3.68 -4.26 3.22
N ALA A 154 4.02 -2.98 3.45
CA ALA A 154 3.23 -1.85 3.00
C ALA A 154 3.16 -1.74 1.47
N VAL A 155 4.13 -2.32 0.76
CA VAL A 155 4.32 -2.11 -0.69
C VAL A 155 4.61 -3.40 -1.47
N GLU A 156 4.67 -4.56 -0.82
CA GLU A 156 4.95 -5.82 -1.52
C GLU A 156 3.83 -6.19 -2.51
N TYR A 157 2.61 -6.29 -1.99
CA TYR A 157 1.41 -6.65 -2.74
C TYR A 157 0.30 -5.65 -2.45
N PHE A 158 -0.31 -5.14 -3.51
CA PHE A 158 -1.50 -4.30 -3.37
C PHE A 158 -2.73 -5.16 -3.06
N MET A 159 -2.84 -6.30 -3.76
CA MET A 159 -3.89 -7.32 -3.58
C MET A 159 -3.33 -8.69 -3.99
N THR A 160 -4.06 -9.76 -3.65
CA THR A 160 -3.73 -11.12 -4.10
C THR A 160 -3.53 -11.14 -5.63
N GLY A 161 -2.35 -11.56 -6.07
CA GLY A 161 -2.00 -11.64 -7.50
C GLY A 161 -1.43 -10.36 -8.12
N TYR A 162 -1.54 -9.19 -7.45
CA TYR A 162 -0.97 -7.92 -7.91
C TYR A 162 0.24 -7.54 -7.06
N TRP A 163 1.44 -7.87 -7.56
CA TRP A 163 2.71 -7.51 -6.91
C TRP A 163 3.14 -6.11 -7.35
N VAL A 164 3.49 -5.26 -6.39
CA VAL A 164 4.08 -3.94 -6.68
C VAL A 164 5.59 -4.04 -6.53
N TRP A 165 6.08 -4.16 -5.29
CA TRP A 165 7.51 -4.28 -5.00
C TRP A 165 7.95 -5.68 -4.60
N ALA A 166 7.02 -6.64 -4.45
CA ALA A 166 7.35 -7.98 -3.95
C ALA A 166 8.48 -8.65 -4.72
N LYS A 167 8.51 -8.55 -6.05
CA LYS A 167 9.59 -9.16 -6.86
C LYS A 167 10.93 -8.47 -6.66
N ILE A 168 10.95 -7.15 -6.48
CA ILE A 168 12.19 -6.41 -6.23
C ILE A 168 12.70 -6.75 -4.82
N ILE A 169 11.82 -6.72 -3.82
CA ILE A 169 12.11 -7.08 -2.43
C ILE A 169 12.61 -8.52 -2.35
N ASP A 170 11.94 -9.48 -3.01
CA ASP A 170 12.38 -10.88 -3.09
C ASP A 170 13.81 -11.02 -3.61
N ASN A 171 14.16 -10.31 -4.68
CA ASN A 171 15.50 -10.37 -5.27
C ASN A 171 16.56 -9.70 -4.41
N LEU A 172 16.22 -8.59 -3.75
CA LEU A 172 17.11 -7.93 -2.79
C LEU A 172 17.34 -8.84 -1.57
N SER A 173 16.28 -9.46 -1.04
CA SER A 173 16.36 -10.41 0.07
C SER A 173 17.21 -11.62 -0.27
N GLU A 174 17.09 -12.14 -1.50
CA GLU A 174 17.92 -13.24 -1.97
C GLU A 174 19.42 -12.90 -1.88
N ILE A 175 19.85 -11.66 -2.16
CA ILE A 175 21.26 -11.24 -2.03
C ILE A 175 21.64 -10.71 -0.64
N GLY A 176 20.76 -10.89 0.36
CA GLY A 176 21.04 -10.60 1.78
C GLY A 176 20.49 -9.28 2.30
N TYR A 177 19.62 -8.58 1.56
CA TYR A 177 18.91 -7.44 2.13
C TYR A 177 17.80 -7.90 3.09
N ASP A 178 17.50 -7.10 4.09
CA ASP A 178 16.46 -7.35 5.10
C ASP A 178 15.91 -6.02 5.64
N ASN A 179 15.04 -6.08 6.65
CA ASN A 179 14.48 -4.88 7.30
C ASN A 179 15.53 -3.96 7.95
N GLN A 180 16.77 -4.42 8.17
CA GLN A 180 17.81 -3.60 8.79
C GLN A 180 18.53 -2.74 7.76
N ASN A 181 18.71 -3.27 6.54
CA ASN A 181 19.44 -2.61 5.48
C ASN A 181 18.60 -2.12 4.29
N MET A 182 17.28 -2.39 4.35
CA MET A 182 16.27 -1.93 3.41
C MET A 182 15.13 -1.24 4.17
N HIS A 183 14.72 -0.05 3.70
CA HIS A 183 13.64 0.72 4.28
C HIS A 183 12.63 1.11 3.21
N VAL A 184 11.35 0.92 3.48
CA VAL A 184 10.26 1.46 2.66
C VAL A 184 9.80 2.76 3.30
N ALA A 185 10.01 3.86 2.58
CA ALA A 185 9.53 5.19 2.94
C ALA A 185 8.10 5.35 2.43
N SER A 186 7.17 4.60 3.01
CA SER A 186 5.75 4.71 2.69
C SER A 186 5.21 6.05 3.16
N TYR A 187 4.31 6.61 2.35
CA TYR A 187 3.63 7.86 2.64
C TYR A 187 2.16 7.77 2.26
N ASP A 188 1.39 8.76 2.72
CA ASP A 188 0.01 8.93 2.32
C ASP A 188 -0.05 9.65 0.98
N TRP A 189 -0.16 8.87 -0.08
CA TRP A 189 -0.15 9.36 -1.46
C TRP A 189 -1.34 10.26 -1.82
N ARG A 190 -2.31 10.44 -0.92
CA ARG A 190 -3.43 11.38 -1.10
C ARG A 190 -2.98 12.83 -0.87
N LEU A 191 -1.98 13.04 -0.02
CA LEU A 191 -1.58 14.37 0.45
C LEU A 191 -0.63 15.09 -0.52
N ALA A 192 -0.68 16.43 -0.49
CA ALA A 192 0.36 17.25 -1.09
C ALA A 192 1.69 17.12 -0.31
N PHE A 193 2.82 17.42 -0.97
CA PHE A 193 4.14 17.29 -0.34
C PHE A 193 4.32 18.17 0.91
N SER A 194 3.80 19.40 0.91
CA SER A 194 3.83 20.26 2.10
C SER A 194 3.09 19.66 3.29
N ASP A 195 2.01 18.94 3.01
CA ASP A 195 1.10 18.40 4.02
C ASP A 195 1.62 17.08 4.57
N LEU A 196 2.35 16.31 3.76
CA LEU A 196 3.14 15.17 4.23
C LEU A 196 4.15 15.57 5.30
N GLU A 197 4.81 16.73 5.14
CA GLU A 197 5.72 17.23 6.17
C GLU A 197 4.96 17.78 7.39
N THR A 198 3.94 18.60 7.15
CA THR A 198 3.19 19.26 8.22
C THR A 198 2.45 18.25 9.11
N ARG A 199 1.84 17.22 8.50
CA ARG A 199 1.05 16.22 9.20
C ARG A 199 1.89 15.08 9.78
N ASP A 200 2.83 14.55 8.99
CA ASP A 200 3.53 13.30 9.30
C ASP A 200 5.05 13.48 9.48
N SER A 201 5.58 14.69 9.29
CA SER A 201 7.03 14.98 9.27
C SER A 201 7.78 14.04 8.32
N TYR A 202 7.15 13.71 7.19
CA TYR A 202 7.60 12.64 6.30
C TYR A 202 9.03 12.85 5.79
N PHE A 203 9.35 14.04 5.26
CA PHE A 203 10.67 14.31 4.70
C PHE A 203 11.73 14.45 5.79
N THR A 204 11.37 15.00 6.95
CA THR A 204 12.25 15.02 8.13
C THR A 204 12.60 13.60 8.57
N ASN A 205 11.63 12.71 8.71
CA ASN A 205 11.84 11.32 9.10
C ASN A 205 12.66 10.55 8.04
N LEU A 206 12.36 10.73 6.76
CA LEU A 206 13.12 10.15 5.66
C LEU A 206 14.60 10.58 5.68
N LYS A 207 14.86 11.88 5.89
CA LYS A 207 16.22 12.40 6.03
C LYS A 207 16.94 11.75 7.21
N ILE A 208 16.31 11.70 8.38
CA ILE A 208 16.89 11.07 9.58
C ILE A 208 17.23 9.60 9.32
N GLN A 209 16.36 8.86 8.64
CA GLN A 209 16.60 7.47 8.28
C GLN A 209 17.82 7.30 7.37
N ILE A 210 17.93 8.12 6.31
CA ILE A 210 19.08 8.10 5.39
C ILE A 210 20.38 8.45 6.12
N GLU A 211 20.35 9.47 6.99
CA GLU A 211 21.49 9.86 7.80
C GLU A 211 21.91 8.77 8.77
N SER A 212 20.95 8.07 9.38
CA SER A 212 21.18 6.92 10.26
C SER A 212 21.92 5.80 9.52
N PHE A 213 21.45 5.42 8.32
CA PHE A 213 22.11 4.43 7.48
C PHE A 213 23.56 4.79 7.14
N LYS A 214 23.80 6.06 6.81
CA LYS A 214 25.16 6.57 6.58
C LYS A 214 26.03 6.50 7.83
N ARG A 215 25.48 6.82 9.01
CA ARG A 215 26.23 6.78 10.28
C ARG A 215 26.62 5.37 10.67
N VAL A 216 25.73 4.39 10.48
CA VAL A 216 25.93 2.98 10.82
C VAL A 216 26.90 2.30 9.85
N LYS A 217 26.68 2.42 8.53
CA LYS A 217 27.48 1.69 7.52
C LYS A 217 28.70 2.45 7.02
N LYS A 218 28.79 3.76 7.26
CA LYS A 218 29.75 4.69 6.64
C LYS A 218 29.70 4.73 5.11
N GLU A 219 28.62 4.21 4.54
CA GLU A 219 28.36 4.14 3.11
C GLU A 219 27.17 5.02 2.74
N LYS A 220 27.07 5.40 1.47
CA LYS A 220 25.88 6.11 0.96
C LYS A 220 24.66 5.16 0.91
N THR A 221 23.48 5.77 0.88
CA THR A 221 22.20 5.06 0.70
C THR A 221 21.76 5.20 -0.75
N VAL A 222 21.23 4.12 -1.33
CA VAL A 222 20.60 4.10 -2.65
C VAL A 222 19.11 4.35 -2.48
N LEU A 223 18.58 5.37 -3.15
CA LEU A 223 17.15 5.61 -3.23
C LEU A 223 16.62 5.00 -4.53
N VAL A 224 15.56 4.21 -4.42
CA VAL A 224 14.84 3.62 -5.55
C VAL A 224 13.40 4.11 -5.47
N SER A 225 12.94 4.79 -6.51
CA SER A 225 11.57 5.31 -6.59
C SER A 225 10.86 4.80 -7.83
N HIS A 226 9.53 4.87 -7.80
CA HIS A 226 8.69 4.57 -8.95
C HIS A 226 7.55 5.57 -9.03
N SER A 227 7.35 6.19 -10.20
CA SER A 227 6.28 7.15 -10.46
C SER A 227 6.43 8.46 -9.66
N MET A 228 5.39 8.86 -8.92
CA MET A 228 5.23 10.14 -8.20
C MET A 228 6.27 10.40 -7.10
#